data_AF-A0A163XMT9-F1
#
_entry.id   AF-A0A163XMT9-F1
#
_cell.length_a   1.000
_cell.length_b   1.000
_cell.length_c   1.000
_cell.angle_alpha   90.00
_cell.angle_beta   90.00
_cell.angle_gamma   90.00
#
_symmetry.space_group_name_H-M   'P 1'
#
loop_
_entity.id
_entity.type
_entity.pdbx_description
1 polymer ?
#
loop_
_entity_poly.entity_id
_entity_poly.type
_entity_poly.pdbx_seq_one_letter_code
_entity_poly.pdbx_strand_id
1 'polypeptide(L)' 'MKIEVYENHDGSKLVAMLVADDGSERELIRSEVGSDDLLNKIDAMNLSHLTVTFHWASAR' A
#
# COMPACT_ATOMS: atom_id res chain seq x y z
N MET A 1 -2.74 -12.39 5.94
CA MET A 1 -2.97 -10.95 5.71
C MET A 1 -1.74 -10.37 5.04
N LYS A 2 -1.91 -9.61 3.96
CA LYS A 2 -0.83 -8.95 3.22
C LYS A 2 -1.23 -7.51 2.92
N ILE A 3 -0.24 -6.64 2.69
CA ILE A 3 -0.50 -5.27 2.26
C ILE A 3 -0.11 -5.17 0.79
N GLU A 4 -1.03 -4.75 -0.05
CA GLU A 4 -0.80 -4.48 -1.47
C GLU A 4 -0.85 -2.98 -1.71
N VAL A 5 0.23 -2.44 -2.26
CA VAL A 5 0.37 -1.01 -2.55
C VAL A 5 0.19 -0.80 -4.04
N TYR A 6 -0.76 0.05 -4.39
CA TYR A 6 -1.11 0.42 -5.76
C TYR A 6 -0.78 1.88 -6.02
N GLU A 7 -0.26 2.16 -7.21
CA GLU A 7 -0.13 3.52 -7.71
C GLU A 7 -1.43 3.95 -8.37
N ASN A 8 -1.96 5.10 -7.95
CA ASN A 8 -3.12 5.70 -8.61
C ASN A 8 -2.71 6.19 -10.00
N HIS A 9 -3.67 6.25 -10.92
CA HIS A 9 -3.51 6.57 -12.35
C HIS A 9 -2.83 7.93 -12.65
N ASP A 10 -2.67 8.78 -11.63
CA ASP A 10 -2.00 10.09 -11.69
C ASP A 10 -0.49 10.01 -11.37
N GLY A 11 0.05 8.82 -11.06
CA GLY A 11 1.47 8.57 -10.75
C GLY A 11 1.96 9.20 -9.43
N SER A 12 1.14 10.02 -8.78
CA SER A 12 1.53 10.84 -7.62
C SER A 12 1.01 10.30 -6.29
N LYS A 13 0.04 9.38 -6.31
CA LYS A 13 -0.62 8.89 -5.09
C LYS A 13 -0.50 7.38 -4.97
N LEU A 14 -0.08 6.92 -3.80
CA LEU A 14 0.01 5.50 -3.47
C LEU A 14 -1.09 5.12 -2.52
N VAL A 15 -1.70 3.97 -2.73
CA VAL A 15 -2.79 3.45 -1.90
C VAL A 15 -2.40 2.06 -1.41
N ALA A 16 -2.26 1.91 -0.11
CA ALA A 16 -2.06 0.62 0.53
C ALA A 16 -3.42 -0.01 0.88
N MET A 17 -3.64 -1.22 0.40
CA MET A 17 -4.80 -2.06 0.67
C MET A 17 -4.36 -3.22 1.57
N LEU A 18 -5.09 -3.46 2.66
CA LEU A 18 -4.98 -4.70 3.42
C LEU A 18 -5.80 -5.77 2.73
N VAL A 19 -5.15 -6.85 2.34
CA VAL A 19 -5.82 -8.05 1.84
C VAL A 19 -5.81 -9.10 2.93
N ALA A 20 -7.00 -9.41 3.41
CA ALA A 20 -7.24 -10.48 4.36
C ALA A 20 -7.14 -11.86 3.69
N ASP A 21 -7.06 -12.90 4.51
CA ASP A 21 -6.85 -14.28 4.03
C ASP A 21 -8.08 -14.83 3.26
N ASP A 22 -9.26 -14.26 3.54
CA ASP A 22 -10.52 -14.51 2.84
C ASP A 22 -10.62 -13.82 1.47
N GLY A 23 -9.59 -13.06 1.08
CA GLY A 23 -9.58 -12.25 -0.14
C GLY A 23 -10.30 -10.90 0.00
N SER A 24 -10.76 -10.53 1.19
CA SER A 24 -11.35 -9.21 1.43
C SER A 24 -10.26 -8.14 1.40
N GLU A 25 -10.47 -7.13 0.56
CA GLU A 25 -9.57 -5.98 0.42
C GLU A 25 -10.13 -4.77 1.16
N ARG A 26 -9.28 -4.07 1.91
CA ARG A 26 -9.66 -2.85 2.62
C ARG A 26 -8.58 -1.78 2.47
N GLU A 27 -8.97 -0.58 2.06
CA GLU A 27 -8.03 0.55 2.07
C GLU A 27 -7.52 0.79 3.50
N LEU A 28 -6.20 0.72 3.66
CA LEU A 28 -5.51 0.95 4.92
C LEU A 28 -5.12 2.41 5.05
N ILE A 29 -4.34 2.87 4.08
CA ILE A 29 -3.74 4.19 4.08
C ILE A 29 -3.45 4.61 2.65
N ARG A 30 -3.67 5.89 2.38
CA ARG A 30 -3.24 6.54 1.14
C ARG A 30 -2.14 7.55 1.43
N SER A 31 -1.16 7.62 0.55
CA SER A 31 -0.14 8.66 0.52
C SER A 31 -0.30 9.50 -0.74
N GLU A 32 -0.21 10.81 -0.56
CA GLU A 32 -0.18 11.79 -1.65
C GLU A 32 1.24 12.30 -1.92
N VAL A 33 2.23 11.82 -1.15
CA VAL A 33 3.61 12.33 -1.15
C VAL A 33 4.58 11.32 -1.75
N GLY A 34 4.34 10.01 -1.57
CA GLY A 34 5.16 8.95 -2.16
C GLY A 34 5.35 7.74 -1.24
N SER A 35 6.22 6.81 -1.66
CA SER A 35 6.40 5.51 -1.01
C SER A 35 6.94 5.63 0.41
N ASP A 36 7.83 6.59 0.66
CA ASP A 36 8.43 6.83 1.97
C ASP A 36 7.40 7.27 3.02
N ASP A 37 6.48 8.18 2.67
CA ASP A 37 5.39 8.60 3.57
C ASP A 37 4.44 7.44 3.85
N LEU A 38 4.14 6.62 2.84
CA LEU A 38 3.32 5.43 2.99
C LEU A 38 3.97 4.41 3.93
N LEU A 39 5.26 4.10 3.73
CA LEU A 39 6.04 3.18 4.56
C LEU A 39 6.08 3.66 6.01
N ASN A 40 6.31 4.95 6.24
CA ASN A 40 6.34 5.53 7.58
C ASN A 40 4.97 5.42 8.29
N LYS A 41 3.87 5.58 7.54
CA LYS A 41 2.51 5.37 8.07
C LYS A 41 2.20 3.91 8.36
N ILE A 42 2.67 2.98 7.51
CA ILE A 42 2.55 1.53 7.76
C ILE A 42 3.35 1.14 9.01
N ASP A 43 4.54 1.71 9.18
CA ASP A 43 5.40 1.48 10.35
C ASP A 43 4.76 2.02 11.64
N ALA A 44 4.20 3.23 11.59
CA ALA A 44 3.47 3.82 12.71
C ALA A 44 2.25 2.98 13.15
N MET A 45 1.65 2.22 12.24
CA MET A 45 0.54 1.30 12.54
C MET A 45 1.02 -0.06 13.09
N ASN A 46 2.34 -0.26 13.27
CA ASN A 46 2.95 -1.53 13.68
C ASN A 46 2.61 -2.70 12.72
N LEU A 47 2.39 -2.36 11.45
CA LEU A 47 2.07 -3.33 10.40
C LEU A 47 3.33 -3.79 9.65
N SER A 48 4.52 -3.40 10.11
CA SER A 48 5.83 -3.71 9.52
C SER A 48 6.14 -5.21 9.47
N HIS A 49 5.44 -6.03 10.27
CA HIS A 49 5.54 -7.48 10.22
C HIS A 49 4.74 -8.13 9.09
N LEU A 50 3.88 -7.38 8.39
CA LEU A 50 3.12 -7.89 7.26
C LEU A 50 3.91 -7.72 5.97
N THR A 51 3.79 -8.70 5.06
CA THR A 51 4.39 -8.61 3.73
C THR A 51 3.74 -7.47 2.94
N VAL A 52 4.55 -6.48 2.58
CA VAL A 52 4.15 -5.36 1.72
C VAL A 52 4.57 -5.66 0.29
N THR A 53 3.63 -5.69 -0.63
CA THR A 53 3.87 -5.91 -2.06
C THR A 53 3.56 -4.63 -2.83
N PHE A 54 4.52 -4.12 -3.59
CA PHE A 54 4.33 -2.93 -4.42
C PHE A 54 3.97 -3.35 -5.85
N HIS A 55 2.76 -2.97 -6.26
CA HIS A 55 2.30 -3.08 -7.63
C HIS A 55 2.54 -1.74 -8.31
N TRP A 56 3.80 -1.48 -8.67
CA TRP A 56 4.08 -0.41 -9.62
C TRP A 56 3.40 -0.80 -10.92
N ALA A 57 2.64 0.12 -11.51
CA ALA A 57 2.21 -0.02 -12.89
C ALA A 57 3.49 -0.09 -13.72
N SER A 58 3.98 -1.31 -13.95
CA SER A 58 5.16 -1.55 -14.76
C SER A 58 4.83 -0.95 -16.12
N ALA A 59 5.49 0.17 -16.42
CA ALA A 59 5.33 0.95 -17.63
C ALA A 59 5.19 -0.01 -18.81
N ARG A 60 4.02 -0.01 -19.43
CA ARG A 60 3.75 -0.80 -20.62
C ARG A 60 3.65 0.14 -21.82
#